data_AF-A0A2D6KBG2-F1
#
_entry.id   AF-A0A2D6KBG2-F1
#
_cell.length_a   1.000
_cell.length_b   1.000
_cell.length_c   1.000
_cell.angle_alpha   90.00
_cell.angle_beta   90.00
_cell.angle_gamma   90.00
#
_symmetry.space_group_name_H-M   'P 1'
#
loop_
_entity.id
_entity.type
_entity.pdbx_description
1 polymer ?
#
loop_
_entity_poly.entity_id
_entity_poly.type
_entity_poly.pdbx_seq_one_letter_code
_entity_poly.pdbx_strand_id
1 'polypeptide(L)'
;MNNKFLTLLLLALWASQGVALAESEVGGAVQKAVQPEVTEGENEGEKQASVDVSENRTDPLSNPISKAQLLLEAGTLNLAEAVLLKNRPDPSAEYKNWITWAKTLYQLYSASEKWEQAAVLFSILPKEVGSAEKKALKTLAVAAWLKAGKGEEARKVLRALLFGGQGTPAELSHWRRLSINALVVDGLIEDARVAMIRYQIELRPDDPEWRQLHARLLLIADKPGLAAVEVASDQTFLGRFLRIIARLRNSNYTPNQAIDGLLKLEKELEEYPSLRYEVRATIAEAAKTGGNNPLRVEAIEKALNQTAPVRPDQMVGVGVLDLLEGYRELAEEMGNRSGLLQGEDEAWWMLSERLAPDFPLAARGIYAQLVENSESDEVKNKATAALAQSLIDSRLEPLLYRLFNTQTGVGELDMLPPSIRTDLSALAFREGNLNRASRLIQNIEQAPDSITPAAWLLHKARLALYSGESTEAVRLVAVLIKKHNEIDKPLGDRLLQILFDLQTIERHQEAVDLIARLESRLTDSDHQREVLYWKADSLFALNQYVSAAEYYLSSALSLGQGYDQWGQSARYRAAEALVQAGLREDAKSLYEDLLGKTQDPRKQHQLKQRLQRLLLK
;
A
#
# COMPACT_ATOMS: atom_id res chain seq x y z
N MET A 1 6.10 1.55 -29.18
CA MET A 1 5.38 1.91 -27.94
C MET A 1 4.80 0.66 -27.34
N ASN A 2 5.53 -0.02 -26.46
CA ASN A 2 5.01 -1.07 -25.55
C ASN A 2 6.05 -1.47 -24.49
N ASN A 3 6.75 -0.47 -23.92
CA ASN A 3 7.81 -0.71 -22.92
C ASN A 3 7.41 -0.34 -21.48
N LYS A 4 6.24 0.29 -21.27
CA LYS A 4 5.75 0.71 -19.94
C LYS A 4 5.01 -0.40 -19.17
N PHE A 5 4.48 -1.40 -19.86
CA PHE A 5 3.79 -2.54 -19.22
C PHE A 5 4.75 -3.65 -18.77
N LEU A 6 5.88 -3.85 -19.46
CA LEU A 6 6.91 -4.80 -19.03
C LEU A 6 7.68 -4.33 -17.79
N THR A 7 7.82 -3.01 -17.58
CA THR A 7 8.56 -2.41 -16.46
C THR A 7 7.81 -2.52 -15.12
N LEU A 8 6.47 -2.50 -15.13
CA LEU A 8 5.66 -2.73 -13.92
C LEU A 8 5.59 -4.21 -13.53
N LEU A 9 5.69 -5.13 -14.49
CA LEU A 9 5.76 -6.57 -14.23
C LEU A 9 7.09 -6.98 -13.59
N LEU A 10 8.19 -6.27 -13.91
CA LEU A 10 9.48 -6.40 -13.25
C LEU A 10 9.50 -5.84 -11.81
N LEU A 11 8.69 -4.81 -11.52
CA LEU A 11 8.50 -4.29 -10.15
C LEU A 11 7.77 -5.28 -9.22
N ALA A 12 6.85 -6.09 -9.76
CA ALA A 12 6.14 -7.12 -8.99
C ALA A 12 7.00 -8.38 -8.71
N LEU A 13 7.90 -8.74 -9.63
CA LEU A 13 8.78 -9.91 -9.49
C LEU A 13 9.93 -9.71 -8.49
N TRP A 14 10.25 -8.47 -8.11
CA TRP A 14 11.31 -8.18 -7.12
C TRP A 14 10.80 -8.04 -5.68
N ALA A 15 9.49 -7.94 -5.45
CA ALA A 15 8.93 -7.91 -4.11
C ALA A 15 9.07 -9.25 -3.36
N SER A 16 9.39 -10.35 -4.06
CA SER A 16 9.54 -11.69 -3.49
C SER A 16 10.97 -12.08 -3.08
N GLN A 17 11.99 -11.27 -3.35
CA GLN A 17 13.37 -11.59 -2.95
C GLN A 17 13.89 -10.57 -1.92
N GLY A 18 13.83 -10.99 -0.66
CA GLY A 18 14.22 -10.20 0.49
C GLY A 18 15.73 -9.96 0.63
N VAL A 19 16.06 -9.01 1.49
CA VAL A 19 17.40 -8.49 1.85
C VAL A 19 18.29 -9.50 2.61
N ALA A 20 17.95 -10.79 2.63
CA ALA A 20 18.71 -11.81 3.37
C ALA A 20 19.05 -13.09 2.58
N LEU A 21 18.91 -13.12 1.25
CA LEU A 21 19.20 -14.32 0.44
C LEU A 21 20.23 -14.11 -0.69
N ALA A 22 21.08 -13.09 -0.60
CA ALA A 22 22.09 -12.81 -1.63
C ALA A 22 23.45 -13.52 -1.43
N GLU A 23 23.61 -14.39 -0.43
CA GLU A 23 24.92 -15.04 -0.14
C GLU A 23 24.99 -16.55 -0.40
N SER A 24 23.93 -17.22 -0.85
CA SER A 24 23.95 -18.69 -1.03
C SER A 24 23.46 -19.16 -2.39
N GLU A 25 24.11 -18.76 -3.48
CA GLU A 25 24.00 -19.50 -4.75
C GLU A 25 25.19 -19.20 -5.68
N VAL A 26 26.40 -19.53 -5.22
CA VAL A 26 27.56 -19.80 -6.09
C VAL A 26 27.97 -21.25 -5.86
N GLY A 27 27.39 -22.16 -6.64
CA GLY A 27 27.77 -23.57 -6.56
C GLY A 27 26.80 -24.55 -7.19
N GLY A 28 26.74 -24.60 -8.53
CA GLY A 28 26.36 -25.82 -9.23
C GLY A 28 25.25 -25.68 -10.29
N ALA A 29 25.36 -26.57 -11.29
CA ALA A 29 24.40 -26.88 -12.35
C ALA A 29 24.51 -26.07 -13.67
N VAL A 30 25.53 -26.49 -14.42
CA VAL A 30 25.57 -26.55 -15.88
C VAL A 30 24.41 -27.38 -16.45
N GLN A 31 23.91 -26.96 -17.63
CA GLN A 31 23.27 -27.73 -18.72
C GLN A 31 21.73 -27.74 -18.92
N LYS A 32 21.41 -27.42 -20.19
CA LYS A 32 20.29 -27.84 -21.07
C LYS A 32 19.00 -27.00 -21.10
N ALA A 33 19.02 -26.03 -22.01
CA ALA A 33 17.84 -25.53 -22.70
C ALA A 33 17.32 -26.60 -23.70
N VAL A 34 16.02 -26.88 -23.64
CA VAL A 34 15.26 -27.61 -24.68
C VAL A 34 14.28 -26.60 -25.28
N GLN A 35 14.34 -26.46 -26.61
CA GLN A 35 13.42 -25.69 -27.45
C GLN A 35 12.04 -26.36 -27.49
N PRO A 36 10.93 -25.64 -27.71
CA PRO A 36 9.74 -26.23 -28.29
C PRO A 36 9.69 -25.96 -29.80
N GLU A 37 9.54 -27.08 -30.52
CA GLU A 37 9.31 -27.20 -31.95
C GLU A 37 8.05 -26.48 -32.45
N VAL A 38 8.17 -26.03 -33.69
CA VAL A 38 7.10 -25.66 -34.61
C VAL A 38 6.40 -26.94 -35.08
N THR A 39 5.07 -26.99 -35.02
CA THR A 39 4.27 -27.89 -35.85
C THR A 39 3.19 -27.12 -36.57
N GLU A 40 3.38 -27.05 -37.90
CA GLU A 40 2.35 -26.76 -38.89
C GLU A 40 1.35 -27.91 -38.95
N GLY A 41 0.09 -27.59 -39.20
CA GLY A 41 -0.97 -28.55 -39.48
C GLY A 41 -2.13 -27.84 -40.17
N GLU A 42 -2.17 -27.95 -41.50
CA GLU A 42 -3.26 -27.55 -42.39
C GLU A 42 -4.52 -28.41 -42.12
N ASN A 43 -5.73 -27.81 -42.15
CA ASN A 43 -6.64 -28.01 -43.29
C ASN A 43 -8.01 -27.30 -43.13
N GLU A 44 -8.36 -26.62 -44.22
CA GLU A 44 -9.65 -26.57 -44.92
C GLU A 44 -10.95 -26.22 -44.17
N GLY A 45 -11.46 -25.03 -44.50
CA GLY A 45 -12.63 -24.96 -45.39
C GLY A 45 -14.00 -24.79 -44.72
N GLU A 46 -14.44 -23.53 -44.61
CA GLU A 46 -15.87 -23.21 -44.82
C GLU A 46 -16.03 -21.77 -45.31
N LYS A 47 -16.51 -21.64 -46.56
CA LYS A 47 -17.05 -20.40 -47.12
C LYS A 47 -18.44 -20.21 -46.53
N GLN A 48 -18.74 -19.03 -45.98
CA GLN A 48 -19.86 -18.19 -46.45
C GLN A 48 -19.99 -16.86 -45.69
N ALA A 49 -20.51 -15.89 -46.44
CA ALA A 49 -21.15 -14.66 -46.00
C ALA A 49 -20.24 -13.54 -45.46
N SER A 50 -19.86 -12.68 -46.41
CA SER A 50 -19.76 -11.25 -46.22
C SER A 50 -20.96 -10.71 -45.42
N VAL A 51 -20.72 -10.33 -44.18
CA VAL A 51 -21.56 -9.37 -43.46
C VAL A 51 -20.66 -8.21 -43.08
N ASP A 52 -20.99 -7.08 -43.68
CA ASP A 52 -20.48 -5.76 -43.37
C ASP A 52 -20.71 -5.47 -41.87
N VAL A 53 -19.65 -5.48 -41.06
CA VAL A 53 -19.68 -5.02 -39.67
C VAL A 53 -18.47 -4.12 -39.45
N SER A 54 -18.58 -2.91 -39.97
CA SER A 54 -17.86 -1.74 -39.47
C SER A 54 -18.51 -1.27 -38.15
N GLU A 55 -18.51 -2.12 -37.11
CA GLU A 55 -18.82 -1.67 -35.75
C GLU A 55 -17.54 -1.37 -34.98
N ASN A 56 -17.15 -0.10 -35.03
CA ASN A 56 -16.63 0.71 -33.92
C ASN A 56 -16.16 -0.04 -32.65
N ARG A 57 -15.04 -0.78 -32.72
CA ARG A 57 -14.28 -1.16 -31.50
C ARG A 57 -13.40 0.01 -31.09
N THR A 58 -13.95 0.93 -30.30
CA THR A 58 -13.15 1.94 -29.60
C THR A 58 -12.17 1.24 -28.66
N ASP A 59 -10.88 1.49 -28.83
CA ASP A 59 -9.83 1.07 -27.90
C ASP A 59 -10.23 1.47 -26.47
N PRO A 60 -10.34 0.55 -25.49
CA PRO A 60 -10.72 0.87 -24.11
C PRO A 60 -9.77 1.88 -23.43
N LEU A 61 -8.56 2.09 -23.97
CA LEU A 61 -7.62 3.11 -23.52
C LEU A 61 -7.91 4.52 -24.08
N SER A 62 -8.80 4.64 -25.08
CA SER A 62 -9.21 5.92 -25.67
C SER A 62 -10.22 6.68 -24.80
N ASN A 63 -11.00 5.96 -23.98
CA ASN A 63 -11.92 6.57 -23.02
C ASN A 63 -11.20 6.80 -21.67
N PRO A 64 -11.05 8.05 -21.20
CA PRO A 64 -10.39 8.36 -19.94
C PRO A 64 -11.00 7.66 -18.72
N ILE A 65 -12.32 7.41 -18.72
CA ILE A 65 -13.02 6.74 -17.61
C ILE A 65 -12.66 5.26 -17.58
N SER A 66 -12.72 4.57 -18.72
CA SER A 66 -12.35 3.15 -18.85
C SER A 66 -10.87 2.93 -18.53
N LYS A 67 -10.01 3.85 -18.99
CA LYS A 67 -8.59 3.85 -18.62
C LYS A 67 -8.38 3.99 -17.11
N ALA A 68 -9.11 4.89 -16.45
CA ALA A 68 -9.01 5.06 -15.00
C ALA A 68 -9.50 3.85 -14.21
N GLN A 69 -10.54 3.14 -14.70
CA GLN A 69 -11.02 1.89 -14.10
C GLN A 69 -9.95 0.79 -14.15
N LEU A 70 -9.32 0.59 -15.32
CA LEU A 70 -8.20 -0.36 -15.46
C LEU A 70 -7.02 -0.01 -14.54
N LEU A 71 -6.71 1.30 -14.39
CA LEU A 71 -5.65 1.77 -13.49
C LEU A 71 -5.99 1.56 -12.01
N LEU A 72 -7.27 1.67 -11.65
CA LEU A 72 -7.78 1.37 -10.31
C LEU A 72 -7.68 -0.12 -10.01
N GLU A 73 -8.08 -0.98 -10.95
CA GLU A 73 -7.94 -2.44 -10.84
C GLU A 73 -6.46 -2.87 -10.73
N ALA A 74 -5.57 -2.15 -11.42
CA ALA A 74 -4.13 -2.34 -11.35
C ALA A 74 -3.47 -1.72 -10.09
N GLY A 75 -4.24 -1.12 -9.17
CA GLY A 75 -3.72 -0.54 -7.92
C GLY A 75 -2.98 0.79 -8.07
N THR A 76 -3.00 1.42 -9.26
CA THR A 76 -2.31 2.68 -9.54
C THR A 76 -3.17 3.91 -9.22
N LEU A 77 -3.61 4.02 -7.97
CA LEU A 77 -4.66 4.95 -7.53
C LEU A 77 -4.37 6.43 -7.86
N ASN A 78 -3.14 6.91 -7.61
CA ASN A 78 -2.77 8.30 -7.89
C ASN A 78 -2.78 8.64 -9.40
N LEU A 79 -2.39 7.68 -10.24
CA LEU A 79 -2.41 7.85 -11.70
C LEU A 79 -3.85 7.82 -12.23
N ALA A 80 -4.68 6.92 -11.70
CA ALA A 80 -6.12 6.90 -12.00
C ALA A 80 -6.79 8.23 -11.63
N GLU A 81 -6.44 8.81 -10.48
CA GLU A 81 -6.96 10.12 -10.03
C GLU A 81 -6.58 11.23 -11.00
N ALA A 82 -5.29 11.33 -11.34
CA ALA A 82 -4.79 12.35 -12.26
C ALA A 82 -5.46 12.26 -13.64
N VAL A 83 -5.70 11.04 -14.14
CA VAL A 83 -6.41 10.81 -15.41
C VAL A 83 -7.86 11.31 -15.32
N LEU A 84 -8.59 11.01 -14.24
CA LEU A 84 -9.98 11.46 -14.07
C LEU A 84 -10.07 12.97 -13.90
N LEU A 85 -9.23 13.58 -13.06
CA LEU A 85 -9.29 15.03 -12.79
C LEU A 85 -8.94 15.85 -14.03
N LYS A 86 -7.98 15.40 -14.85
CA LYS A 86 -7.61 16.07 -16.10
C LYS A 86 -8.74 16.03 -17.14
N ASN A 87 -9.60 15.02 -17.11
CA ASN A 87 -10.64 14.77 -18.11
C ASN A 87 -12.04 14.86 -17.50
N ARG A 88 -12.28 15.85 -16.63
CA ARG A 88 -13.60 16.09 -16.02
C ARG A 88 -14.62 16.54 -17.10
N PRO A 89 -15.73 15.80 -17.31
CA PRO A 89 -16.78 16.22 -18.23
C PRO A 89 -17.53 17.47 -17.73
N ASP A 90 -18.06 18.27 -18.65
CA ASP A 90 -18.95 19.38 -18.30
C ASP A 90 -20.24 18.84 -17.68
N PRO A 91 -20.58 19.18 -16.42
CA PRO A 91 -21.77 18.64 -15.76
C PRO A 91 -23.10 19.06 -16.40
N SER A 92 -23.12 20.18 -17.13
CA SER A 92 -24.32 20.73 -17.79
C SER A 92 -24.49 20.23 -19.22
N ALA A 93 -23.39 20.12 -19.98
CA ALA A 93 -23.43 19.67 -21.37
C ALA A 93 -23.36 18.14 -21.51
N GLU A 94 -22.66 17.46 -20.60
CA GLU A 94 -22.37 16.03 -20.67
C GLU A 94 -22.80 15.27 -19.41
N TYR A 95 -23.99 15.59 -18.86
CA TYR A 95 -24.43 15.12 -17.56
C TYR A 95 -24.36 13.58 -17.38
N LYS A 96 -24.62 12.79 -18.44
CA LYS A 96 -24.51 11.32 -18.38
C LYS A 96 -23.06 10.85 -18.19
N ASN A 97 -22.12 11.42 -18.95
CA ASN A 97 -20.69 11.12 -18.82
C ASN A 97 -20.17 11.61 -17.47
N TRP A 98 -20.64 12.77 -17.02
CA TRP A 98 -20.31 13.32 -15.70
C TRP A 98 -20.74 12.38 -14.56
N ILE A 99 -21.94 11.78 -14.63
CA ILE A 99 -22.39 10.82 -13.61
C ILE A 99 -21.46 9.60 -13.56
N THR A 100 -21.13 9.02 -14.72
CA THR A 100 -20.22 7.87 -14.79
C THR A 100 -18.84 8.24 -14.25
N TRP A 101 -18.30 9.39 -14.66
CA TRP A 101 -17.05 9.93 -14.15
C TRP A 101 -17.08 10.10 -12.62
N ALA A 102 -18.15 10.68 -12.07
CA ALA A 102 -18.27 10.94 -10.65
C ALA A 102 -18.41 9.63 -9.84
N LYS A 103 -19.13 8.63 -10.35
CA LYS A 103 -19.19 7.30 -9.72
C LYS A 103 -17.82 6.60 -9.71
N THR A 104 -17.05 6.70 -10.80
CA THR A 104 -15.68 6.15 -10.86
C THR A 104 -14.75 6.89 -9.90
N LEU A 105 -14.84 8.23 -9.83
CA LEU A 105 -14.05 9.01 -8.88
C LEU A 105 -14.44 8.72 -7.42
N TYR A 106 -15.73 8.51 -7.14
CA TYR A 106 -16.21 8.05 -5.83
C TYR A 106 -15.61 6.68 -5.45
N GLN A 107 -15.57 5.72 -6.39
CA GLN A 107 -14.93 4.42 -6.16
C GLN A 107 -13.44 4.56 -5.85
N LEU A 108 -12.75 5.44 -6.58
CA LEU A 108 -11.34 5.73 -6.35
C LEU A 108 -11.09 6.37 -4.97
N TYR A 109 -11.89 7.36 -4.60
CA TYR A 109 -11.83 7.98 -3.28
C TYR A 109 -12.17 7.00 -2.17
N SER A 110 -13.14 6.11 -2.38
CA SER A 110 -13.46 5.03 -1.44
C SER A 110 -12.29 4.05 -1.28
N ALA A 111 -11.64 3.67 -2.38
CA ALA A 111 -10.47 2.79 -2.35
C ALA A 111 -9.25 3.44 -1.69
N SER A 112 -9.16 4.78 -1.73
CA SER A 112 -8.08 5.56 -1.12
C SER A 112 -8.45 6.10 0.27
N GLU A 113 -9.58 5.67 0.84
CA GLU A 113 -10.13 6.16 2.12
C GLU A 113 -10.32 7.69 2.23
N LYS A 114 -10.43 8.37 1.08
CA LYS A 114 -10.70 9.81 0.95
C LYS A 114 -12.21 10.08 1.11
N TRP A 115 -12.77 9.70 2.25
CA TRP A 115 -14.22 9.64 2.49
C TRP A 115 -14.91 11.01 2.42
N GLU A 116 -14.29 12.07 2.95
CA GLU A 116 -14.86 13.41 2.89
C GLU A 116 -14.92 13.92 1.44
N GLN A 117 -13.88 13.68 0.64
CA GLN A 117 -13.86 14.05 -0.78
C GLN A 117 -14.91 13.26 -1.57
N ALA A 118 -15.07 11.96 -1.28
CA ALA A 118 -16.13 11.14 -1.85
C ALA A 118 -17.52 11.67 -1.53
N ALA A 119 -17.75 12.14 -0.30
CA ALA A 119 -19.04 12.66 0.13
C ALA A 119 -19.37 14.03 -0.51
N VAL A 120 -18.38 14.93 -0.56
CA VAL A 120 -18.54 16.27 -1.14
C VAL A 120 -18.82 16.23 -2.64
N LEU A 121 -18.38 15.19 -3.35
CA LEU A 121 -18.57 15.03 -4.79
C LEU A 121 -20.04 15.19 -5.23
N PHE A 122 -20.99 14.83 -4.38
CA PHE A 122 -22.44 14.88 -4.66
C PHE A 122 -23.17 15.97 -3.87
N SER A 123 -22.45 16.94 -3.28
CA SER A 123 -23.04 18.07 -2.56
C SER A 123 -23.83 19.01 -3.49
N ILE A 124 -23.33 19.20 -4.72
CA ILE A 124 -23.96 20.00 -5.77
C ILE A 124 -24.16 19.10 -6.99
N LEU A 125 -25.41 18.87 -7.36
CA LEU A 125 -25.77 18.02 -8.50
C LEU A 125 -26.30 18.88 -9.65
N PRO A 126 -25.96 18.57 -10.92
CA PRO A 126 -26.49 19.27 -12.08
C PRO A 126 -28.03 19.22 -12.11
N LYS A 127 -28.64 20.27 -12.66
CA LYS A 127 -30.11 20.40 -12.70
C LYS A 127 -30.73 19.30 -13.57
N GLU A 128 -29.99 18.91 -14.61
CA GLU A 128 -30.28 17.93 -15.65
C GLU A 128 -30.36 16.50 -15.10
N VAL A 129 -29.74 16.22 -13.94
CA VAL A 129 -29.81 14.89 -13.31
C VAL A 129 -31.24 14.65 -12.79
N GLY A 130 -31.84 13.53 -13.22
CA GLY A 130 -33.19 13.13 -12.82
C GLY A 130 -33.33 12.90 -11.31
N SER A 131 -34.57 13.00 -10.78
CA SER A 131 -34.86 12.86 -9.35
C SER A 131 -34.36 11.53 -8.76
N ALA A 132 -34.58 10.41 -9.46
CA ALA A 132 -34.12 9.08 -9.03
C ALA A 132 -32.59 9.01 -8.90
N GLU A 133 -31.86 9.51 -9.90
CA GLU A 133 -30.39 9.51 -9.87
C GLU A 133 -29.85 10.46 -8.80
N LYS A 134 -30.48 11.63 -8.62
CA LYS A 134 -30.12 12.55 -7.51
C LYS A 134 -30.23 11.88 -6.15
N LYS A 135 -31.30 11.09 -5.92
CA LYS A 135 -31.47 10.32 -4.69
C LYS A 135 -30.36 9.27 -4.51
N ALA A 136 -30.03 8.53 -5.56
CA ALA A 136 -28.97 7.52 -5.52
C ALA A 136 -27.60 8.13 -5.19
N LEU A 137 -27.21 9.21 -5.88
CA LEU A 137 -25.94 9.90 -5.66
C LEU A 137 -25.85 10.52 -4.25
N LYS A 138 -26.94 11.12 -3.76
CA LYS A 138 -26.99 11.62 -2.37
C LYS A 138 -26.89 10.50 -1.35
N THR A 139 -27.44 9.32 -1.64
CA THR A 139 -27.32 8.15 -0.75
C THR A 139 -25.87 7.65 -0.69
N LEU A 140 -25.13 7.67 -1.81
CA LEU A 140 -23.67 7.44 -1.80
C LEU A 140 -22.92 8.47 -0.97
N ALA A 141 -23.30 9.75 -1.06
CA ALA A 141 -22.72 10.81 -0.24
C ALA A 141 -22.90 10.55 1.26
N VAL A 142 -24.10 10.12 1.67
CA VAL A 142 -24.39 9.73 3.06
C VAL A 142 -23.49 8.58 3.51
N ALA A 143 -23.36 7.53 2.69
CA ALA A 143 -22.49 6.40 3.01
C ALA A 143 -21.03 6.84 3.23
N ALA A 144 -20.51 7.72 2.38
CA ALA A 144 -19.17 8.29 2.54
C ALA A 144 -19.05 9.19 3.77
N TRP A 145 -20.04 10.03 4.09
CA TRP A 145 -20.03 10.84 5.32
C TRP A 145 -20.01 9.98 6.58
N LEU A 146 -20.76 8.87 6.60
CA LEU A 146 -20.73 7.91 7.71
C LEU A 146 -19.33 7.29 7.87
N LYS A 147 -18.68 6.91 6.77
CA LYS A 147 -17.30 6.39 6.79
C LYS A 147 -16.27 7.43 7.20
N ALA A 148 -16.52 8.71 6.91
CA ALA A 148 -15.70 9.83 7.38
C ALA A 148 -15.91 10.17 8.87
N GLY A 149 -16.83 9.50 9.58
CA GLY A 149 -17.14 9.83 10.97
C GLY A 149 -17.90 11.16 11.12
N LYS A 150 -18.60 11.63 10.08
CA LYS A 150 -19.34 12.90 10.06
C LYS A 150 -20.85 12.64 10.05
N GLY A 151 -21.41 12.23 11.18
CA GLY A 151 -22.83 11.89 11.31
C GLY A 151 -23.74 13.10 11.06
N GLU A 152 -23.35 14.29 11.49
CA GLU A 152 -24.15 15.51 11.29
C GLU A 152 -24.36 15.83 9.80
N GLU A 153 -23.30 15.75 9.00
CA GLU A 153 -23.37 15.99 7.55
C GLU A 153 -24.22 14.92 6.84
N ALA A 154 -24.07 13.66 7.24
CA ALA A 154 -24.96 12.59 6.80
C ALA A 154 -26.43 12.90 7.12
N ARG A 155 -26.75 13.36 8.34
CA ARG A 155 -28.12 13.71 8.75
C ARG A 155 -28.68 14.90 7.97
N LYS A 156 -27.87 15.91 7.62
CA LYS A 156 -28.31 17.05 6.78
C LYS A 156 -28.81 16.56 5.42
N VAL A 157 -28.05 15.68 4.76
CA VAL A 157 -28.44 15.09 3.47
C VAL A 157 -29.66 14.18 3.63
N LEU A 158 -29.70 13.33 4.65
CA LEU A 158 -30.82 12.41 4.92
C LEU A 158 -32.13 13.15 5.23
N ARG A 159 -32.08 14.29 5.94
CA ARG A 159 -33.26 15.12 6.19
C ARG A 159 -33.88 15.59 4.87
N ALA A 160 -33.06 16.06 3.93
CA ALA A 160 -33.54 16.47 2.62
C ALA A 160 -34.14 15.30 1.81
N LEU A 161 -33.57 14.09 1.92
CA LEU A 161 -34.10 12.89 1.27
C LEU A 161 -35.43 12.43 1.89
N LEU A 162 -35.52 12.34 3.21
CA LEU A 162 -36.69 11.87 3.94
C LEU A 162 -37.89 12.82 3.81
N PHE A 163 -37.67 14.14 3.90
CA PHE A 163 -38.75 15.13 3.85
C PHE A 163 -39.04 15.66 2.44
N GLY A 164 -38.30 15.22 1.43
CA GLY A 164 -38.54 15.59 0.02
C GLY A 164 -39.77 14.96 -0.63
N GLY A 165 -40.46 14.03 0.06
CA GLY A 165 -41.78 13.50 -0.34
C GLY A 165 -41.81 12.54 -1.55
N GLN A 166 -40.67 12.05 -2.03
CA GLN A 166 -40.56 11.22 -3.25
C GLN A 166 -39.76 9.91 -3.07
N GLY A 167 -39.60 9.44 -1.83
CA GLY A 167 -38.95 8.17 -1.54
C GLY A 167 -39.89 6.98 -1.73
N THR A 168 -39.43 5.90 -2.35
CA THR A 168 -40.11 4.60 -2.29
C THR A 168 -40.05 4.03 -0.86
N PRO A 169 -40.93 3.10 -0.48
CA PRO A 169 -40.87 2.47 0.85
C PRO A 169 -39.51 1.85 1.18
N ALA A 170 -38.84 1.25 0.18
CA ALA A 170 -37.50 0.69 0.34
C ALA A 170 -36.44 1.78 0.57
N GLU A 171 -36.47 2.87 -0.19
CA GLU A 171 -35.58 4.02 0.00
C GLU A 171 -35.77 4.67 1.37
N LEU A 172 -37.03 4.90 1.77
CA LEU A 172 -37.36 5.45 3.09
C LEU A 172 -36.82 4.53 4.19
N SER A 173 -37.05 3.23 4.07
CA SER A 173 -36.53 2.24 5.01
C SER A 173 -35.00 2.31 5.14
N HIS A 174 -34.30 2.33 4.01
CA HIS A 174 -32.85 2.43 3.96
C HIS A 174 -32.33 3.74 4.57
N TRP A 175 -32.91 4.89 4.21
CA TRP A 175 -32.51 6.19 4.73
C TRP A 175 -32.76 6.35 6.23
N ARG A 176 -33.81 5.72 6.77
CA ARG A 176 -34.03 5.69 8.23
C ARG A 176 -32.91 4.92 8.94
N ARG A 177 -32.49 3.76 8.41
CA ARG A 177 -31.33 3.02 8.95
C ARG A 177 -30.05 3.84 8.87
N LEU A 178 -29.80 4.53 7.75
CA LEU A 178 -28.66 5.43 7.63
C LEU A 178 -28.74 6.60 8.64
N SER A 179 -29.94 7.11 8.94
CA SER A 179 -30.12 8.16 9.94
C SER A 179 -29.81 7.68 11.36
N ILE A 180 -30.15 6.43 11.68
CA ILE A 180 -29.78 5.80 12.95
C ILE A 180 -28.25 5.65 13.03
N ASN A 181 -27.62 5.10 11.98
CA ASN A 181 -26.16 4.98 11.91
C ASN A 181 -25.47 6.34 12.04
N ALA A 182 -26.03 7.39 11.44
CA ALA A 182 -25.49 8.73 11.56
C ALA A 182 -25.50 9.27 13.01
N LEU A 183 -26.50 8.90 13.81
CA LEU A 183 -26.55 9.25 15.23
C LEU A 183 -25.51 8.45 16.03
N VAL A 184 -25.35 7.15 15.73
CA VAL A 184 -24.30 6.30 16.33
C VAL A 184 -22.91 6.84 16.03
N VAL A 185 -22.66 7.28 14.80
CA VAL A 185 -21.38 7.86 14.39
C VAL A 185 -20.97 9.07 15.24
N ASP A 186 -21.93 9.90 15.64
CA ASP A 186 -21.68 11.07 16.49
C ASP A 186 -21.77 10.75 18.00
N GLY A 187 -21.90 9.48 18.39
CA GLY A 187 -22.04 9.08 19.79
C GLY A 187 -23.39 9.43 20.43
N LEU A 188 -24.40 9.80 19.63
CA LEU A 188 -25.75 10.19 20.10
C LEU A 188 -26.62 8.93 20.30
N ILE A 189 -26.20 8.06 21.23
CA ILE A 189 -26.77 6.71 21.41
C ILE A 189 -28.25 6.74 21.79
N GLU A 190 -28.67 7.62 22.70
CA GLU A 190 -30.09 7.70 23.10
C GLU A 190 -30.97 8.25 21.96
N ASP A 191 -30.49 9.23 21.19
CA ASP A 191 -31.21 9.71 20.01
C ASP A 191 -31.35 8.61 18.95
N ALA A 192 -30.28 7.83 18.74
CA ALA A 192 -30.32 6.66 17.86
C ALA A 192 -31.40 5.66 18.32
N ARG A 193 -31.53 5.44 19.63
CA ARG A 193 -32.55 4.53 20.20
C ARG A 193 -33.96 5.06 19.98
N VAL A 194 -34.19 6.36 20.16
CA VAL A 194 -35.49 6.98 19.86
C VAL A 194 -35.82 6.85 18.36
N ALA A 195 -34.85 7.12 17.49
CA ALA A 195 -35.03 6.95 16.04
C ALA A 195 -35.36 5.50 15.65
N MET A 196 -34.77 4.53 16.36
CA MET A 196 -35.04 3.11 16.18
C MET A 196 -36.45 2.70 16.60
N ILE A 197 -36.91 3.12 17.78
CA ILE A 197 -38.29 2.87 18.21
C ILE A 197 -39.27 3.44 17.19
N ARG A 198 -39.01 4.66 16.69
CA ARG A 198 -39.84 5.26 15.65
C ARG A 198 -39.84 4.45 14.36
N TYR A 199 -38.68 4.01 13.90
CA TYR A 199 -38.57 3.16 12.72
C TYR A 199 -39.33 1.84 12.88
N GLN A 200 -39.24 1.20 14.05
CA GLN A 200 -39.95 -0.04 14.35
C GLN A 200 -41.47 0.14 14.32
N ILE A 201 -41.98 1.23 14.90
CA ILE A 201 -43.42 1.54 14.90
C ILE A 201 -43.91 1.88 13.49
N GLU A 202 -43.14 2.68 12.75
CA GLU A 202 -43.53 3.21 11.43
C GLU A 202 -43.51 2.12 10.35
N LEU A 203 -42.48 1.26 10.35
CA LEU A 203 -42.21 0.34 9.23
C LEU A 203 -42.28 -1.14 9.59
N ARG A 204 -42.34 -1.50 10.88
CA ARG A 204 -42.40 -2.89 11.37
C ARG A 204 -41.45 -3.85 10.62
N PRO A 205 -40.15 -3.54 10.56
CA PRO A 205 -39.16 -4.38 9.89
C PRO A 205 -39.05 -5.76 10.55
N ASP A 206 -38.77 -6.79 9.76
CA ASP A 206 -38.56 -8.19 10.23
C ASP A 206 -37.34 -8.87 9.57
N ASP A 207 -36.53 -8.11 8.85
CA ASP A 207 -35.33 -8.64 8.23
C ASP A 207 -34.15 -8.77 9.22
N PRO A 208 -33.20 -9.69 8.95
CA PRO A 208 -32.03 -9.88 9.81
C PRO A 208 -31.17 -8.63 9.99
N GLU A 209 -30.99 -7.81 8.95
CA GLU A 209 -30.14 -6.61 9.02
C GLU A 209 -30.68 -5.62 10.07
N TRP A 210 -32.00 -5.45 10.13
CA TRP A 210 -32.63 -4.65 11.17
C TRP A 210 -32.35 -5.21 12.57
N ARG A 211 -32.59 -6.52 12.78
CA ARG A 211 -32.39 -7.17 14.09
C ARG A 211 -30.94 -7.06 14.55
N GLN A 212 -29.98 -7.17 13.63
CA GLN A 212 -28.56 -7.00 13.92
C GLN A 212 -28.20 -5.55 14.29
N LEU A 213 -28.71 -4.56 13.54
CA LEU A 213 -28.53 -3.15 13.88
C LEU A 213 -29.11 -2.83 15.26
N HIS A 214 -30.28 -3.39 15.57
CA HIS A 214 -30.95 -3.19 16.85
C HIS A 214 -30.21 -3.84 18.01
N ALA A 215 -29.81 -5.10 17.87
CA ALA A 215 -28.98 -5.76 18.87
C ALA A 215 -27.66 -5.03 19.11
N ARG A 216 -27.00 -4.53 18.06
CA ARG A 216 -25.78 -3.72 18.20
C ARG A 216 -26.03 -2.46 19.02
N LEU A 217 -27.07 -1.69 18.72
CA LEU A 217 -27.36 -0.47 19.50
C LEU A 217 -27.75 -0.78 20.94
N LEU A 218 -28.49 -1.87 21.16
CA LEU A 218 -28.82 -2.34 22.51
C LEU A 218 -27.55 -2.73 23.30
N LEU A 219 -26.56 -3.34 22.65
CA LEU A 219 -25.27 -3.65 23.29
C LEU A 219 -24.47 -2.39 23.61
N ILE A 220 -24.45 -1.40 22.72
CA ILE A 220 -23.79 -0.10 22.96
C ILE A 220 -24.47 0.65 24.11
N ALA A 221 -25.80 0.52 24.24
CA ALA A 221 -26.60 1.14 25.30
C ALA A 221 -26.70 0.29 26.58
N ASP A 222 -25.82 -0.70 26.75
CA ASP A 222 -25.75 -1.58 27.93
C ASP A 222 -27.08 -2.32 28.25
N LYS A 223 -27.74 -2.85 27.22
CA LYS A 223 -28.95 -3.68 27.32
C LYS A 223 -28.74 -5.08 26.73
N PRO A 224 -27.78 -5.86 27.26
CA PRO A 224 -27.38 -7.12 26.66
C PRO A 224 -28.49 -8.18 26.67
N GLY A 225 -29.37 -8.20 27.67
CA GLY A 225 -30.52 -9.11 27.71
C GLY A 225 -31.49 -8.93 26.54
N LEU A 226 -31.82 -7.67 26.19
CA LEU A 226 -32.68 -7.37 25.04
C LEU A 226 -31.99 -7.69 23.72
N ALA A 227 -30.70 -7.37 23.60
CA ALA A 227 -29.91 -7.71 22.42
C ALA A 227 -29.90 -9.23 22.17
N ALA A 228 -29.76 -10.04 23.23
CA ALA A 228 -29.76 -11.50 23.11
C ALA A 228 -31.09 -12.06 22.58
N VAL A 229 -32.21 -11.43 22.90
CA VAL A 229 -33.54 -11.79 22.39
C VAL A 229 -33.65 -11.42 20.92
N GLU A 230 -33.22 -10.22 20.53
CA GLU A 230 -33.32 -9.69 19.17
C GLU A 230 -32.61 -10.59 18.13
N VAL A 231 -31.41 -11.09 18.47
CA VAL A 231 -30.62 -11.98 17.59
C VAL A 231 -30.69 -13.47 17.98
N ALA A 232 -31.68 -13.87 18.78
CA ALA A 232 -31.75 -15.24 19.31
C ALA A 232 -31.74 -16.32 18.21
N SER A 233 -32.51 -16.10 17.13
CA SER A 233 -32.67 -17.02 16.00
C SER A 233 -31.75 -16.73 14.81
N ASP A 234 -30.94 -15.68 14.88
CA ASP A 234 -30.07 -15.29 13.77
C ASP A 234 -28.82 -16.18 13.70
N GLN A 235 -28.66 -16.91 12.60
CA GLN A 235 -27.56 -17.83 12.35
C GLN A 235 -26.46 -17.25 11.46
N THR A 236 -26.62 -16.02 10.98
CA THR A 236 -25.55 -15.33 10.25
C THR A 236 -24.33 -15.15 11.16
N PHE A 237 -23.16 -14.91 10.57
CA PHE A 237 -21.93 -14.63 11.33
C PHE A 237 -22.17 -13.52 12.37
N LEU A 238 -22.72 -12.38 11.93
CA LEU A 238 -22.95 -11.23 12.80
C LEU A 238 -24.01 -11.51 13.87
N GLY A 239 -25.11 -12.21 13.53
CA GLY A 239 -26.12 -12.62 14.51
C GLY A 239 -25.54 -13.52 15.61
N ARG A 240 -24.75 -14.53 15.24
CA ARG A 240 -24.06 -15.41 16.20
C ARG A 240 -23.06 -14.62 17.06
N PHE A 241 -22.31 -13.71 16.47
CA PHE A 241 -21.35 -12.85 17.18
C PHE A 241 -22.03 -11.95 18.21
N LEU A 242 -23.05 -11.19 17.79
CA LEU A 242 -23.85 -10.32 18.67
C LEU A 242 -24.48 -11.11 19.82
N ARG A 243 -24.98 -12.33 19.53
CA ARG A 243 -25.57 -13.21 20.55
C ARG A 243 -24.54 -13.66 21.59
N ILE A 244 -23.28 -13.92 21.20
CA ILE A 244 -22.22 -14.28 22.14
C ILE A 244 -21.90 -13.09 23.05
N ILE A 245 -21.70 -11.89 22.50
CA ILE A 245 -21.44 -10.66 23.30
C ILE A 245 -22.60 -10.44 24.29
N ALA A 246 -23.84 -10.48 23.80
CA ALA A 246 -25.03 -10.26 24.59
C ALA A 246 -25.17 -11.28 25.74
N ARG A 247 -24.88 -12.56 25.48
CA ARG A 247 -24.96 -13.60 26.50
C ARG A 247 -23.80 -13.54 27.51
N LEU A 248 -22.60 -13.15 27.08
CA LEU A 248 -21.47 -12.90 27.97
C LEU A 248 -21.79 -11.77 28.95
N ARG A 249 -22.20 -10.60 28.42
CA ARG A 249 -22.49 -9.40 29.23
C ARG A 249 -23.74 -9.55 30.11
N ASN A 250 -24.72 -10.36 29.70
CA ASN A 250 -25.88 -10.68 30.53
C ASN A 250 -25.66 -11.90 31.45
N SER A 251 -24.41 -12.37 31.62
CA SER A 251 -24.04 -13.53 32.45
C SER A 251 -24.77 -14.84 32.14
N ASN A 252 -25.36 -14.96 30.94
CA ASN A 252 -25.99 -16.18 30.46
C ASN A 252 -24.97 -17.17 29.90
N TYR A 253 -23.81 -16.67 29.46
CA TYR A 253 -22.63 -17.47 29.15
C TYR A 253 -21.55 -17.24 30.21
N THR A 254 -20.87 -18.32 30.58
CA THR A 254 -19.59 -18.19 31.30
C THR A 254 -18.52 -17.64 30.35
N PRO A 255 -17.44 -17.02 30.87
CA PRO A 255 -16.33 -16.57 30.05
C PRO A 255 -15.79 -17.65 29.09
N ASN A 256 -15.63 -18.89 29.56
CA ASN A 256 -15.16 -20.01 28.75
C ASN A 256 -16.15 -20.38 27.63
N GLN A 257 -17.45 -20.37 27.89
CA GLN A 257 -18.47 -20.63 26.85
C GLN A 257 -18.45 -19.54 25.76
N ALA A 258 -18.23 -18.29 26.15
CA ALA A 258 -18.08 -17.19 25.19
C ALA A 258 -16.80 -17.34 24.36
N ILE A 259 -15.66 -17.63 25.00
CA ILE A 259 -14.37 -17.89 24.34
C ILE A 259 -14.50 -19.04 23.33
N ASP A 260 -15.09 -20.18 23.71
CA ASP A 260 -15.29 -21.32 22.81
C ASP A 260 -16.12 -20.95 21.58
N GLY A 261 -17.13 -20.10 21.76
CA GLY A 261 -17.95 -19.58 20.65
C GLY A 261 -17.15 -18.63 19.74
N LEU A 262 -16.37 -17.73 20.32
CA LEU A 262 -15.59 -16.73 19.60
C LEU A 262 -14.43 -17.36 18.82
N LEU A 263 -13.74 -18.34 19.39
CA LEU A 263 -12.67 -19.09 18.69
C LEU A 263 -13.19 -19.89 17.49
N LYS A 264 -14.46 -20.32 17.53
CA LYS A 264 -15.11 -20.93 16.36
C LYS A 264 -15.37 -19.88 15.28
N LEU A 265 -15.89 -18.71 15.65
CA LEU A 265 -16.08 -17.60 14.71
C LEU A 265 -14.75 -17.08 14.15
N GLU A 266 -13.67 -17.11 14.93
CA GLU A 266 -12.35 -16.66 14.49
C GLU A 266 -11.88 -17.42 13.24
N LYS A 267 -12.23 -18.71 13.11
CA LYS A 267 -11.90 -19.53 11.94
C LYS A 267 -12.63 -19.12 10.65
N GLU A 268 -13.73 -18.39 10.77
CA GLU A 268 -14.54 -17.92 9.64
C GLU A 268 -14.17 -16.48 9.22
N LEU A 269 -13.25 -15.82 9.95
CA LEU A 269 -12.91 -14.40 9.75
C LEU A 269 -12.20 -14.06 8.43
N GLU A 270 -11.79 -15.06 7.65
CA GLU A 270 -11.28 -14.83 6.30
C GLU A 270 -12.35 -14.17 5.41
N GLU A 271 -13.62 -14.57 5.57
CA GLU A 271 -14.76 -14.01 4.84
C GLU A 271 -15.22 -12.64 5.41
N TYR A 272 -14.80 -12.29 6.63
CA TYR A 272 -15.26 -11.10 7.34
C TYR A 272 -14.09 -10.24 7.86
N PRO A 273 -13.21 -9.72 6.98
CA PRO A 273 -12.01 -8.98 7.37
C PRO A 273 -12.31 -7.75 8.24
N SER A 274 -13.47 -7.10 8.03
CA SER A 274 -13.91 -5.92 8.79
C SER A 274 -14.34 -6.20 10.23
N LEU A 275 -14.53 -7.47 10.62
CA LEU A 275 -14.93 -7.88 11.96
C LEU A 275 -13.78 -8.51 12.76
N ARG A 276 -12.61 -8.68 12.15
CA ARG A 276 -11.48 -9.35 12.82
C ARG A 276 -11.05 -8.68 14.11
N TYR A 277 -10.92 -7.35 14.08
CA TYR A 277 -10.59 -6.56 15.26
C TYR A 277 -11.62 -6.81 16.37
N GLU A 278 -12.90 -6.69 16.07
CA GLU A 278 -13.97 -6.70 17.07
C GLU A 278 -14.15 -8.08 17.71
N VAL A 279 -14.02 -9.16 16.92
CA VAL A 279 -14.03 -10.53 17.45
C VAL A 279 -12.86 -10.76 18.40
N ARG A 280 -11.65 -10.34 18.02
CA ARG A 280 -10.44 -10.47 18.86
C ARG A 280 -10.53 -9.62 20.12
N ALA A 281 -11.02 -8.39 20.02
CA ALA A 281 -11.31 -7.54 21.17
C ALA A 281 -12.34 -8.18 22.12
N THR A 282 -13.35 -8.87 21.59
CA THR A 282 -14.33 -9.60 22.41
C THR A 282 -13.72 -10.83 23.10
N ILE A 283 -12.79 -11.54 22.43
CA ILE A 283 -12.02 -12.62 23.08
C ILE A 283 -11.24 -12.06 24.27
N ALA A 284 -10.59 -10.90 24.10
CA ALA A 284 -9.88 -10.23 25.18
C ALA A 284 -10.80 -9.83 26.35
N GLU A 285 -11.99 -9.27 26.07
CA GLU A 285 -13.00 -8.96 27.09
C GLU A 285 -13.43 -10.21 27.87
N ALA A 286 -13.75 -11.30 27.16
CA ALA A 286 -14.14 -12.57 27.78
C ALA A 286 -12.99 -13.17 28.61
N ALA A 287 -11.77 -13.15 28.09
CA ALA A 287 -10.58 -13.66 28.76
C ALA A 287 -10.25 -12.85 30.03
N LYS A 288 -10.37 -11.52 29.99
CA LYS A 288 -10.23 -10.64 31.18
C LYS A 288 -11.28 -11.01 32.24
N THR A 289 -12.54 -11.15 31.83
CA THR A 289 -13.65 -11.53 32.74
C THR A 289 -13.45 -12.92 33.36
N GLY A 290 -12.84 -13.85 32.61
CA GLY A 290 -12.55 -15.21 33.05
C GLY A 290 -11.22 -15.38 33.80
N GLY A 291 -10.41 -14.33 33.96
CA GLY A 291 -9.07 -14.42 34.56
C GLY A 291 -8.02 -15.17 33.73
N ASN A 292 -8.24 -15.33 32.42
CA ASN A 292 -7.28 -15.95 31.50
C ASN A 292 -6.40 -14.88 30.86
N ASN A 293 -5.41 -14.39 31.62
CA ASN A 293 -4.56 -13.29 31.18
C ASN A 293 -3.70 -13.61 29.93
N PRO A 294 -3.11 -14.82 29.77
CA PRO A 294 -2.40 -15.16 28.53
C PRO A 294 -3.27 -15.02 27.28
N LEU A 295 -4.49 -15.56 27.29
CA LEU A 295 -5.40 -15.43 26.15
C LEU A 295 -5.83 -13.98 25.92
N ARG A 296 -6.04 -13.21 27.00
CA ARG A 296 -6.35 -11.78 26.92
C ARG A 296 -5.27 -11.03 26.15
N VAL A 297 -4.00 -11.19 26.54
CA VAL A 297 -2.86 -10.50 25.90
C VAL A 297 -2.73 -10.93 24.44
N GLU A 298 -2.77 -12.24 24.14
CA GLU A 298 -2.69 -12.74 22.76
C GLU A 298 -3.81 -12.16 21.87
N ALA A 299 -5.03 -12.09 22.39
CA ALA A 299 -6.16 -11.53 21.66
C ALA A 299 -6.01 -10.02 21.41
N ILE A 300 -5.47 -9.26 22.37
CA ILE A 300 -5.18 -7.83 22.20
C ILE A 300 -4.06 -7.62 21.16
N GLU A 301 -2.97 -8.39 21.22
CA GLU A 301 -1.89 -8.33 20.22
C GLU A 301 -2.44 -8.55 18.82
N LYS A 302 -3.24 -9.61 18.64
CA LYS A 302 -3.87 -9.93 17.35
C LYS A 302 -4.87 -8.85 16.90
N ALA A 303 -5.58 -8.20 17.82
CA ALA A 303 -6.49 -7.12 17.47
C ALA A 303 -5.72 -5.87 17.00
N LEU A 304 -4.69 -5.47 17.75
CA LEU A 304 -3.88 -4.29 17.46
C LEU A 304 -2.91 -4.47 16.30
N ASN A 305 -2.57 -5.71 15.92
CA ASN A 305 -1.75 -6.00 14.75
C ASN A 305 -2.45 -5.68 13.40
N GLN A 306 -3.70 -5.24 13.44
CA GLN A 306 -4.44 -4.84 12.25
C GLN A 306 -4.44 -3.33 12.10
N THR A 307 -4.27 -2.86 10.88
CA THR A 307 -4.55 -1.48 10.47
C THR A 307 -6.04 -1.34 10.15
N ALA A 308 -6.89 -1.44 11.17
CA ALA A 308 -8.31 -1.12 11.05
C ALA A 308 -8.57 0.24 11.70
N PRO A 309 -9.25 1.19 11.01
CA PRO A 309 -9.72 2.41 11.65
C PRO A 309 -10.74 2.05 12.72
N VAL A 310 -10.68 2.75 13.85
CA VAL A 310 -11.68 2.65 14.92
C VAL A 310 -13.04 3.01 14.32
N ARG A 311 -14.03 2.15 14.51
CA ARG A 311 -15.38 2.42 14.01
C ARG A 311 -16.24 3.01 15.13
N PRO A 312 -17.05 4.05 14.85
CA PRO A 312 -17.93 4.61 15.86
C PRO A 312 -18.98 3.63 16.42
N ASP A 313 -19.34 2.60 15.65
CA ASP A 313 -20.32 1.57 16.01
C ASP A 313 -19.68 0.32 16.63
N GLN A 314 -18.41 0.42 17.04
CA GLN A 314 -17.67 -0.66 17.65
C GLN A 314 -18.16 -0.93 19.08
N MET A 315 -18.48 -2.19 19.39
CA MET A 315 -19.08 -2.60 20.66
C MET A 315 -18.04 -2.93 21.74
N VAL A 316 -16.83 -3.29 21.30
CA VAL A 316 -15.71 -3.69 22.16
C VAL A 316 -14.44 -3.01 21.65
N GLY A 317 -13.75 -2.30 22.52
CA GLY A 317 -12.48 -1.65 22.22
C GLY A 317 -11.36 -2.16 23.10
N VAL A 318 -10.21 -2.45 22.48
CA VAL A 318 -8.94 -2.67 23.16
C VAL A 318 -7.88 -1.75 22.56
N GLY A 319 -7.07 -1.15 23.40
CA GLY A 319 -6.00 -0.23 23.06
C GLY A 319 -4.63 -0.71 23.50
N VAL A 320 -3.61 0.08 23.18
CA VAL A 320 -2.22 -0.21 23.57
C VAL A 320 -2.06 -0.20 25.10
N LEU A 321 -2.81 0.64 25.81
CA LEU A 321 -2.77 0.66 27.27
C LEU A 321 -3.31 -0.63 27.88
N ASP A 322 -4.36 -1.23 27.30
CA ASP A 322 -4.87 -2.54 27.74
C ASP A 322 -3.85 -3.66 27.52
N LEU A 323 -3.04 -3.56 26.45
CA LEU A 323 -1.95 -4.49 26.17
C LEU A 323 -0.83 -4.36 27.21
N LEU A 324 -0.41 -3.13 27.52
CA LEU A 324 0.63 -2.88 28.52
C LEU A 324 0.20 -3.33 29.92
N GLU A 325 -1.06 -3.10 30.29
CA GLU A 325 -1.65 -3.64 31.52
C GLU A 325 -1.55 -5.18 31.53
N GLY A 326 -1.96 -5.84 30.44
CA GLY A 326 -1.89 -7.30 30.34
C GLY A 326 -0.45 -7.86 30.39
N TYR A 327 0.51 -7.19 29.74
CA TYR A 327 1.93 -7.55 29.83
C TYR A 327 2.47 -7.43 31.25
N ARG A 328 2.11 -6.37 31.97
CA ARG A 328 2.50 -6.17 33.36
C ARG A 328 1.94 -7.28 34.26
N GLU A 329 0.65 -7.58 34.12
CA GLU A 329 0.00 -8.68 34.85
C GLU A 329 0.69 -10.04 34.57
N LEU A 330 1.09 -10.31 33.32
CA LEU A 330 1.85 -11.54 32.97
C LEU A 330 3.24 -11.54 33.61
N ALA A 331 3.96 -10.43 33.57
CA ALA A 331 5.28 -10.30 34.17
C ALA A 331 5.21 -10.52 35.69
N GLU A 332 4.28 -9.85 36.37
CA GLU A 332 4.06 -9.99 37.80
C GLU A 332 3.73 -11.43 38.20
N GLU A 333 2.88 -12.13 37.44
CA GLU A 333 2.56 -13.54 37.68
C GLU A 333 3.82 -14.42 37.63
N MET A 334 4.69 -14.21 36.62
CA MET A 334 5.92 -14.99 36.46
C MET A 334 6.99 -14.64 37.50
N GLY A 335 7.14 -13.35 37.81
CA GLY A 335 8.08 -12.86 38.82
C GLY A 335 7.73 -13.37 40.21
N ASN A 336 6.46 -13.28 40.59
CA ASN A 336 5.95 -13.77 41.88
C ASN A 336 6.16 -15.29 42.03
N ARG A 337 5.90 -16.07 40.98
CA ARG A 337 6.17 -17.52 40.97
C ARG A 337 7.66 -17.84 41.10
N SER A 338 8.52 -16.94 40.63
CA SER A 338 9.98 -17.09 40.67
C SER A 338 10.61 -16.43 41.90
N GLY A 339 9.82 -15.78 42.77
CA GLY A 339 10.30 -15.09 43.97
C GLY A 339 11.13 -13.84 43.70
N LEU A 340 10.95 -13.19 42.54
CA LEU A 340 11.71 -12.00 42.15
C LEU A 340 11.12 -10.72 42.75
N LEU A 341 12.00 -9.81 43.16
CA LEU A 341 11.62 -8.48 43.63
C LEU A 341 11.77 -7.43 42.52
N GLN A 342 11.09 -6.30 42.67
CA GLN A 342 11.26 -5.15 41.78
C GLN A 342 12.67 -4.58 41.92
N GLY A 343 13.32 -4.25 40.80
CA GLY A 343 14.70 -3.74 40.74
C GLY A 343 15.78 -4.83 40.61
N GLU A 344 15.41 -6.11 40.64
CA GLU A 344 16.33 -7.23 40.33
C GLU A 344 16.50 -7.43 38.82
N ASP A 345 16.84 -6.36 38.09
CA ASP A 345 16.76 -6.26 36.62
C ASP A 345 17.42 -7.46 35.89
N GLU A 346 18.61 -7.89 36.33
CA GLU A 346 19.32 -9.04 35.76
C GLU A 346 18.62 -10.38 36.03
N ALA A 347 17.98 -10.54 37.19
CA ALA A 347 17.23 -11.76 37.52
C ALA A 347 15.95 -11.87 36.67
N TRP A 348 15.28 -10.74 36.45
CA TRP A 348 14.15 -10.64 35.53
C TRP A 348 14.57 -10.91 34.09
N TRP A 349 15.72 -10.39 33.65
CA TRP A 349 16.27 -10.71 32.33
C TRP A 349 16.54 -12.22 32.18
N MET A 350 17.26 -12.84 33.12
CA MET A 350 17.51 -14.29 33.08
C MET A 350 16.22 -15.14 33.08
N LEU A 351 15.17 -14.68 33.79
CA LEU A 351 13.87 -15.35 33.76
C LEU A 351 13.24 -15.26 32.37
N SER A 352 13.31 -14.10 31.72
CA SER A 352 12.77 -13.90 30.38
C SER A 352 13.47 -14.78 29.34
N GLU A 353 14.80 -14.92 29.40
CA GLU A 353 15.57 -15.79 28.50
C GLU A 353 15.20 -17.26 28.67
N ARG A 354 14.96 -17.70 29.92
CA ARG A 354 14.51 -19.06 30.21
C ARG A 354 13.10 -19.33 29.68
N LEU A 355 12.21 -18.34 29.77
CA LEU A 355 10.81 -18.48 29.37
C LEU A 355 10.61 -18.33 27.86
N ALA A 356 11.46 -17.57 27.15
CA ALA A 356 11.24 -17.21 25.76
C ALA A 356 10.96 -18.39 24.80
N PRO A 357 11.64 -19.55 24.89
CA PRO A 357 11.41 -20.68 23.97
C PRO A 357 10.02 -21.32 24.12
N ASP A 358 9.55 -21.50 25.36
CA ASP A 358 8.33 -22.26 25.67
C ASP A 358 7.12 -21.35 25.95
N PHE A 359 7.37 -20.14 26.46
CA PHE A 359 6.37 -19.16 26.89
C PHE A 359 6.70 -17.76 26.36
N PRO A 360 6.76 -17.55 25.03
CA PRO A 360 7.18 -16.29 24.41
C PRO A 360 6.27 -15.11 24.78
N LEU A 361 4.99 -15.35 25.07
CA LEU A 361 4.06 -14.30 25.52
C LEU A 361 4.43 -13.80 26.94
N ALA A 362 4.80 -14.71 27.84
CA ALA A 362 5.21 -14.35 29.19
C ALA A 362 6.58 -13.64 29.18
N ALA A 363 7.51 -14.10 28.34
CA ALA A 363 8.77 -13.41 28.12
C ALA A 363 8.57 -11.99 27.59
N ARG A 364 7.64 -11.77 26.63
CA ARG A 364 7.26 -10.42 26.16
C ARG A 364 6.71 -9.53 27.27
N GLY A 365 5.89 -10.08 28.17
CA GLY A 365 5.45 -9.36 29.36
C GLY A 365 6.62 -8.85 30.20
N ILE A 366 7.61 -9.71 30.45
CA ILE A 366 8.82 -9.35 31.20
C ILE A 366 9.68 -8.32 30.45
N TYR A 367 9.85 -8.45 29.13
CA TYR A 367 10.57 -7.45 28.35
C TYR A 367 9.90 -6.08 28.47
N ALA A 368 8.57 -6.01 28.31
CA ALA A 368 7.83 -4.76 28.47
C ALA A 368 7.98 -4.16 29.89
N GLN A 369 7.93 -5.01 30.92
CA GLN A 369 8.16 -4.62 32.33
C GLN A 369 9.56 -4.02 32.53
N LEU A 370 10.60 -4.63 31.96
CA LEU A 370 11.98 -4.16 32.05
C LEU A 370 12.20 -2.85 31.28
N VAL A 371 11.59 -2.69 30.11
CA VAL A 371 11.63 -1.42 29.36
C VAL A 371 11.05 -0.27 30.19
N GLU A 372 9.91 -0.51 30.85
CA GLU A 372 9.21 0.51 31.63
C GLU A 372 9.93 0.83 32.97
N ASN A 373 10.43 -0.19 33.68
CA ASN A 373 10.77 -0.06 35.10
C ASN A 373 12.25 -0.29 35.47
N SER A 374 13.09 -0.77 34.57
CA SER A 374 14.52 -0.98 34.86
C SER A 374 15.19 0.34 35.28
N GLU A 375 16.19 0.29 36.14
CA GLU A 375 17.05 1.46 36.40
C GLU A 375 18.33 1.40 35.56
N SER A 376 18.69 0.21 35.07
CA SER A 376 19.82 0.00 34.18
C SER A 376 19.45 0.32 32.73
N ASP A 377 20.12 1.31 32.15
CA ASP A 377 20.01 1.63 30.71
C ASP A 377 20.46 0.45 29.83
N GLU A 378 21.41 -0.35 30.30
CA GLU A 378 21.85 -1.55 29.58
C GLU A 378 20.73 -2.58 29.49
N VAL A 379 20.06 -2.87 30.61
CA VAL A 379 18.94 -3.82 30.64
C VAL A 379 17.74 -3.27 29.86
N LYS A 380 17.45 -1.96 29.93
CA LYS A 380 16.41 -1.33 29.10
C LYS A 380 16.66 -1.53 27.62
N ASN A 381 17.89 -1.33 27.16
CA ASN A 381 18.25 -1.48 25.75
C ASN A 381 18.13 -2.95 25.30
N LYS A 382 18.60 -3.90 26.13
CA LYS A 382 18.44 -5.35 25.88
C LYS A 382 16.95 -5.74 25.81
N ALA A 383 16.15 -5.31 26.78
CA ALA A 383 14.72 -5.59 26.84
C ALA A 383 13.94 -4.95 25.69
N THR A 384 14.31 -3.74 25.27
CA THR A 384 13.73 -3.06 24.10
C THR A 384 13.97 -3.86 22.83
N ALA A 385 15.21 -4.30 22.61
CA ALA A 385 15.58 -5.14 21.48
C ALA A 385 14.84 -6.48 21.50
N ALA A 386 14.76 -7.14 22.66
CA ALA A 386 14.11 -8.44 22.82
C ALA A 386 12.58 -8.36 22.65
N LEU A 387 11.94 -7.32 23.18
CA LEU A 387 10.51 -7.06 22.95
C LEU A 387 10.23 -6.88 21.46
N ALA A 388 11.03 -6.05 20.80
CA ALA A 388 10.86 -5.78 19.38
C ALA A 388 11.06 -7.04 18.54
N GLN A 389 12.12 -7.81 18.80
CA GLN A 389 12.40 -9.06 18.09
C GLN A 389 11.30 -10.10 18.32
N SER A 390 10.81 -10.26 19.55
CA SER A 390 9.75 -11.23 19.84
C SER A 390 8.43 -10.91 19.15
N LEU A 391 8.13 -9.62 18.96
CA LEU A 391 6.99 -9.17 18.15
C LEU A 391 7.19 -9.49 16.67
N ILE A 392 8.40 -9.30 16.13
CA ILE A 392 8.74 -9.64 14.74
C ILE A 392 8.62 -11.16 14.51
N ASP A 393 9.19 -11.97 15.40
CA ASP A 393 9.14 -13.43 15.30
C ASP A 393 7.69 -13.95 15.33
N SER A 394 6.80 -13.20 16.00
CA SER A 394 5.36 -13.48 16.08
C SER A 394 4.53 -12.87 14.94
N ARG A 395 5.15 -12.21 13.95
CA ARG A 395 4.51 -11.49 12.83
C ARG A 395 3.57 -10.37 13.31
N LEU A 396 4.01 -9.62 14.31
CA LEU A 396 3.30 -8.52 14.94
C LEU A 396 3.99 -7.16 14.68
N GLU A 397 4.71 -7.02 13.57
CA GLU A 397 5.49 -5.81 13.22
C GLU A 397 4.64 -4.52 13.23
N PRO A 398 3.38 -4.51 12.72
CA PRO A 398 2.49 -3.35 12.87
C PRO A 398 2.30 -2.85 14.31
N LEU A 399 2.41 -3.73 15.30
CA LEU A 399 2.26 -3.39 16.71
C LEU A 399 3.43 -2.55 17.23
N LEU A 400 4.62 -2.67 16.63
CA LEU A 400 5.79 -1.86 17.00
C LEU A 400 5.50 -0.36 16.84
N TYR A 401 4.82 0.02 15.76
CA TYR A 401 4.43 1.43 15.54
C TYR A 401 3.43 1.96 16.56
N ARG A 402 2.63 1.08 17.16
CA ARG A 402 1.63 1.44 18.17
C ARG A 402 2.24 1.48 19.57
N LEU A 403 3.13 0.53 19.88
CA LEU A 403 3.81 0.42 21.17
C LEU A 403 4.88 1.50 21.34
N PHE A 404 5.74 1.71 20.33
CA PHE A 404 6.83 2.69 20.40
C PHE A 404 6.34 4.08 19.98
N ASN A 405 5.57 4.70 20.87
CA ASN A 405 4.99 6.02 20.71
C ASN A 405 5.16 6.82 22.02
N THR A 406 5.27 8.15 21.94
CA THR A 406 5.47 9.03 23.09
C THR A 406 4.37 8.92 24.15
N GLN A 407 3.18 8.47 23.76
CA GLN A 407 2.01 8.35 24.64
C GLN A 407 1.97 7.06 25.47
N THR A 408 2.80 6.06 25.18
CA THR A 408 2.71 4.72 25.80
C THR A 408 3.66 4.51 26.97
N GLY A 409 4.67 5.37 27.15
CA GLY A 409 5.72 5.19 28.16
C GLY A 409 6.79 4.15 27.81
N VAL A 410 6.58 3.31 26.79
CA VAL A 410 7.57 2.37 26.24
C VAL A 410 8.68 3.10 25.46
N GLY A 411 8.37 4.33 25.03
CA GLY A 411 9.27 5.29 24.37
C GLY A 411 9.13 5.33 22.85
N GLU A 412 10.06 6.00 22.17
CA GLU A 412 9.93 6.31 20.74
C GLU A 412 10.52 5.25 19.82
N LEU A 413 10.10 5.25 18.55
CA LEU A 413 10.65 4.38 17.51
C LEU A 413 12.18 4.48 17.41
N ASP A 414 12.76 5.64 17.73
CA ASP A 414 14.21 5.85 17.66
C ASP A 414 15.03 5.05 18.68
N MET A 415 14.38 4.53 19.73
CA MET A 415 15.01 3.65 20.72
C MET A 415 15.15 2.21 20.20
N LEU A 416 14.45 1.86 19.12
CA LEU A 416 14.61 0.55 18.50
C LEU A 416 16.03 0.39 17.93
N PRO A 417 16.59 -0.83 18.00
CA PRO A 417 17.87 -1.14 17.37
C PRO A 417 17.92 -0.68 15.89
N PRO A 418 19.06 -0.15 15.41
CA PRO A 418 19.20 0.30 14.02
C PRO A 418 18.86 -0.77 12.97
N SER A 419 19.16 -2.04 13.25
CA SER A 419 18.79 -3.17 12.39
C SER A 419 17.27 -3.28 12.23
N ILE A 420 16.53 -3.31 13.35
CA ILE A 420 15.07 -3.39 13.36
C ILE A 420 14.43 -2.18 12.65
N ARG A 421 14.92 -0.97 12.95
CA ARG A 421 14.42 0.25 12.26
C ARG A 421 14.64 0.20 10.75
N THR A 422 15.75 -0.40 10.31
CA THR A 422 16.04 -0.58 8.89
C THR A 422 15.08 -1.58 8.25
N ASP A 423 14.79 -2.69 8.90
CA ASP A 423 13.82 -3.68 8.39
C ASP A 423 12.40 -3.10 8.33
N LEU A 424 12.00 -2.35 9.36
CA LEU A 424 10.73 -1.62 9.38
C LEU A 424 10.67 -0.56 8.28
N SER A 425 11.79 0.12 7.99
CA SER A 425 11.88 1.08 6.90
C SER A 425 11.67 0.41 5.55
N ALA A 426 12.33 -0.74 5.32
CA ALA A 426 12.13 -1.53 4.10
C ALA A 426 10.68 -2.01 3.95
N LEU A 427 10.03 -2.43 5.04
CA LEU A 427 8.62 -2.79 5.03
C LEU A 427 7.73 -1.60 4.69
N ALA A 428 7.90 -0.47 5.38
CA ALA A 428 7.14 0.76 5.12
C ALA A 428 7.33 1.27 3.69
N PHE A 429 8.55 1.12 3.14
CA PHE A 429 8.85 1.43 1.75
C PHE A 429 8.06 0.55 0.77
N ARG A 430 8.00 -0.77 1.01
CA ARG A 430 7.19 -1.72 0.20
C ARG A 430 5.70 -1.42 0.27
N GLU A 431 5.22 -0.95 1.41
CA GLU A 431 3.82 -0.51 1.61
C GLU A 431 3.52 0.86 0.96
N GLY A 432 4.51 1.52 0.38
CA GLY A 432 4.37 2.87 -0.20
C GLY A 432 4.32 3.99 0.83
N ASN A 433 4.60 3.71 2.11
CA ASN A 433 4.62 4.71 3.18
C ASN A 433 6.01 5.34 3.33
N LEU A 434 6.36 6.19 2.34
CA LEU A 434 7.68 6.81 2.22
C LEU A 434 8.06 7.68 3.43
N ASN A 435 7.10 8.44 3.96
CA ASN A 435 7.33 9.29 5.15
C ASN A 435 7.72 8.44 6.37
N ARG A 436 7.03 7.31 6.59
CA ARG A 436 7.35 6.39 7.69
C ARG A 436 8.71 5.74 7.48
N ALA A 437 8.98 5.25 6.27
CA ALA A 437 10.26 4.66 5.93
C ALA A 437 11.41 5.65 6.19
N SER A 438 11.29 6.89 5.73
CA SER A 438 12.33 7.93 5.90
C SER A 438 12.59 8.24 7.37
N ARG A 439 11.52 8.44 8.16
CA ARG A 439 11.62 8.75 9.59
C ARG A 439 12.36 7.66 10.37
N LEU A 440 12.12 6.39 10.06
CA LEU A 440 12.74 5.26 10.77
C LEU A 440 14.27 5.22 10.64
N ILE A 441 14.83 5.75 9.55
CA ILE A 441 16.28 5.68 9.31
C ILE A 441 16.98 7.05 9.38
N GLN A 442 16.23 8.11 9.65
CA GLN A 442 16.73 9.49 9.63
C GLN A 442 17.95 9.65 10.55
N ASN A 443 17.85 9.11 11.76
CA ASN A 443 18.86 9.24 12.82
C ASN A 443 19.88 8.08 12.84
N ILE A 444 19.89 7.22 11.80
CA ILE A 444 20.87 6.14 11.65
C ILE A 444 22.01 6.66 10.76
N GLU A 445 23.09 7.11 11.40
CA GLU A 445 24.27 7.66 10.72
C GLU A 445 25.14 6.57 10.10
N GLN A 446 25.46 5.54 10.89
CA GLN A 446 26.31 4.42 10.48
C GLN A 446 25.45 3.27 9.97
N ALA A 447 26.00 2.49 9.05
CA ALA A 447 25.32 1.30 8.55
C ALA A 447 25.12 0.30 9.70
N PRO A 448 23.93 -0.31 9.84
CA PRO A 448 23.75 -1.44 10.75
C PRO A 448 24.72 -2.58 10.42
N ASP A 449 25.11 -3.38 11.42
CA ASP A 449 26.12 -4.45 11.27
C ASP A 449 25.79 -5.47 10.17
N SER A 450 24.49 -5.69 9.91
CA SER A 450 23.99 -6.60 8.88
C SER A 450 24.05 -6.03 7.45
N ILE A 451 24.43 -4.75 7.27
CA ILE A 451 24.35 -4.04 5.99
C ILE A 451 25.68 -3.37 5.69
N THR A 452 26.20 -3.59 4.48
CA THR A 452 27.45 -2.92 4.07
C THR A 452 27.27 -1.39 3.99
N PRO A 453 28.30 -0.59 4.29
CA PRO A 453 28.21 0.88 4.19
C PRO A 453 27.76 1.39 2.81
N ALA A 454 28.13 0.67 1.74
CA ALA A 454 27.71 0.98 0.38
C ALA A 454 26.20 0.71 0.16
N ALA A 455 25.72 -0.46 0.58
CA ALA A 455 24.31 -0.81 0.50
C ALA A 455 23.43 0.15 1.32
N TRP A 456 23.92 0.57 2.48
CA TRP A 456 23.23 1.54 3.33
C TRP A 456 23.07 2.91 2.68
N LEU A 457 24.15 3.46 2.09
CA LEU A 457 24.08 4.73 1.37
C LEU A 457 23.13 4.66 0.17
N LEU A 458 23.12 3.55 -0.56
CA LEU A 458 22.17 3.32 -1.66
C LEU A 458 20.72 3.29 -1.19
N HIS A 459 20.45 2.61 -0.06
CA HIS A 459 19.11 2.56 0.53
C HIS A 459 18.62 3.96 0.92
N LYS A 460 19.43 4.74 1.65
CA LYS A 460 19.11 6.14 2.01
C LYS A 460 18.91 7.00 0.77
N ALA A 461 19.75 6.85 -0.26
CA ALA A 461 19.62 7.62 -1.49
C ALA A 461 18.31 7.34 -2.23
N ARG A 462 17.92 6.06 -2.37
CA ARG A 462 16.64 5.69 -2.99
C ARG A 462 15.47 6.25 -2.20
N LEU A 463 15.49 6.10 -0.88
CA LEU A 463 14.40 6.59 -0.05
C LEU A 463 14.24 8.11 -0.12
N ALA A 464 15.36 8.86 -0.11
CA ALA A 464 15.36 10.30 -0.34
C ALA A 464 14.77 10.64 -1.71
N LEU A 465 15.16 9.92 -2.76
CA LEU A 465 14.66 10.13 -4.11
C LEU A 465 13.15 9.93 -4.22
N TYR A 466 12.63 8.82 -3.70
CA TYR A 466 11.19 8.53 -3.71
C TYR A 466 10.40 9.51 -2.82
N SER A 467 11.01 10.02 -1.75
CA SER A 467 10.40 11.05 -0.87
C SER A 467 10.45 12.47 -1.47
N GLY A 468 11.00 12.64 -2.67
CA GLY A 468 11.11 13.94 -3.35
C GLY A 468 12.36 14.75 -2.98
N GLU A 469 13.23 14.21 -2.13
CA GLU A 469 14.48 14.83 -1.67
C GLU A 469 15.66 14.47 -2.62
N SER A 470 15.50 14.75 -3.91
CA SER A 470 16.49 14.33 -4.93
C SER A 470 17.90 14.89 -4.68
N THR A 471 18.01 16.11 -4.13
CA THR A 471 19.30 16.73 -3.80
C THR A 471 20.06 15.91 -2.75
N GLU A 472 19.35 15.37 -1.76
CA GLU A 472 19.95 14.52 -0.73
C GLU A 472 20.33 13.15 -1.33
N ALA A 473 19.48 12.58 -2.18
CA ALA A 473 19.80 11.36 -2.91
C ALA A 473 21.10 11.49 -3.71
N VAL A 474 21.23 12.55 -4.51
CA VAL A 474 22.42 12.83 -5.33
C VAL A 474 23.66 13.04 -4.45
N ARG A 475 23.51 13.74 -3.31
CA ARG A 475 24.61 13.93 -2.34
C ARG A 475 25.10 12.60 -1.79
N LEU A 476 24.18 11.71 -1.37
CA LEU A 476 24.50 10.38 -0.82
C LEU A 476 25.21 9.50 -1.86
N VAL A 477 24.73 9.50 -3.10
CA VAL A 477 25.38 8.74 -4.18
C VAL A 477 26.75 9.33 -4.53
N ALA A 478 26.90 10.66 -4.54
CA ALA A 478 28.20 11.28 -4.78
C ALA A 478 29.23 10.94 -3.69
N VAL A 479 28.79 10.85 -2.42
CA VAL A 479 29.64 10.36 -1.31
C VAL A 479 30.05 8.91 -1.55
N LEU A 480 29.11 8.06 -1.96
CA LEU A 480 29.38 6.66 -2.26
C LEU A 480 30.41 6.52 -3.39
N ILE A 481 30.19 7.18 -4.53
CA ILE A 481 31.12 7.18 -5.67
C ILE A 481 32.52 7.66 -5.24
N LYS A 482 32.61 8.71 -4.42
CA LYS A 482 33.89 9.25 -3.95
C LYS A 482 34.67 8.24 -3.09
N LYS A 483 33.99 7.39 -2.31
CA LYS A 483 34.61 6.37 -1.45
C LYS A 483 35.16 5.17 -2.23
N HIS A 484 34.73 4.95 -3.46
CA HIS A 484 35.15 3.84 -4.29
C HIS A 484 36.02 4.34 -5.45
N ASN A 485 37.30 3.98 -5.46
CA ASN A 485 38.21 4.32 -6.56
C ASN A 485 37.86 3.54 -7.84
N GLU A 486 37.43 2.29 -7.67
CA GLU A 486 36.93 1.41 -8.71
C GLU A 486 35.54 0.91 -8.30
N ILE A 487 34.62 0.85 -9.27
CA ILE A 487 33.24 0.41 -9.10
C ILE A 487 33.06 -0.83 -9.97
N ASP A 488 32.87 -1.95 -9.29
CA ASP A 488 32.61 -3.24 -9.90
C ASP A 488 31.18 -3.34 -10.44
N LYS A 489 30.90 -4.42 -11.17
CA LYS A 489 29.61 -4.64 -11.81
C LYS A 489 28.43 -4.62 -10.80
N PRO A 490 28.45 -5.34 -9.66
CA PRO A 490 27.34 -5.32 -8.72
C PRO A 490 26.99 -3.92 -8.18
N LEU A 491 28.00 -3.09 -7.87
CA LEU A 491 27.77 -1.72 -7.42
C LEU A 491 27.35 -0.81 -8.59
N GLY A 492 27.94 -1.00 -9.77
CA GLY A 492 27.58 -0.31 -11.02
C GLY A 492 26.11 -0.46 -11.38
N ASP A 493 25.59 -1.68 -11.35
CA ASP A 493 24.17 -1.98 -11.62
C ASP A 493 23.23 -1.19 -10.68
N ARG A 494 23.57 -1.15 -9.39
CA ARG A 494 22.76 -0.45 -8.38
C ARG A 494 22.80 1.06 -8.52
N LEU A 495 23.94 1.61 -8.95
CA LEU A 495 24.13 3.04 -9.21
C LEU A 495 23.40 3.47 -10.49
N LEU A 496 23.45 2.66 -11.55
CA LEU A 496 22.69 2.87 -12.78
C LEU A 496 21.18 2.86 -12.51
N GLN A 497 20.69 2.02 -11.58
CA GLN A 497 19.29 2.06 -11.17
C GLN A 497 18.87 3.42 -10.59
N ILE A 498 19.70 4.04 -9.74
CA ILE A 498 19.39 5.37 -9.19
C ILE A 498 19.44 6.43 -10.29
N LEU A 499 20.33 6.28 -11.27
CA LEU A 499 20.38 7.15 -12.43
C LEU A 499 19.07 7.08 -13.23
N PHE A 500 18.54 5.88 -13.47
CA PHE A 500 17.26 5.69 -14.13
C PHE A 500 16.10 6.30 -13.34
N ASP A 501 16.11 6.15 -12.02
CA ASP A 501 15.09 6.75 -11.16
C ASP A 501 15.13 8.29 -11.28
N LEU A 502 16.31 8.91 -11.26
CA LEU A 502 16.48 10.36 -11.48
C LEU A 502 15.95 10.82 -12.85
N GLN A 503 16.25 10.08 -13.92
CA GLN A 503 15.73 10.38 -15.25
C GLN A 503 14.21 10.24 -15.31
N THR A 504 13.65 9.25 -14.62
CA THR A 504 12.21 8.98 -14.58
C THR A 504 11.44 10.12 -13.93
N ILE A 505 12.04 10.78 -12.92
CA ILE A 505 11.47 11.99 -12.28
C ILE A 505 11.95 13.29 -12.93
N GLU A 506 12.46 13.24 -14.16
CA GLU A 506 12.88 14.39 -14.99
C GLU A 506 14.04 15.22 -14.40
N ARG A 507 14.82 14.66 -13.46
CA ARG A 507 16.01 15.31 -12.88
C ARG A 507 17.26 15.08 -13.73
N HIS A 508 17.16 15.45 -15.00
CA HIS A 508 18.18 15.17 -16.01
C HIS A 508 19.53 15.87 -15.75
N GLN A 509 19.54 17.08 -15.17
CA GLN A 509 20.80 17.77 -14.86
C GLN A 509 21.58 17.03 -13.77
N GLU A 510 20.91 16.63 -12.69
CA GLU A 510 21.51 15.83 -11.62
C GLU A 510 22.03 14.48 -12.12
N ALA A 511 21.28 13.84 -13.02
CA ALA A 511 21.71 12.62 -13.68
C ALA A 511 23.03 12.83 -14.45
N VAL A 512 23.16 13.88 -15.25
CA VAL A 512 24.40 14.21 -15.98
C VAL A 512 25.57 14.45 -15.02
N ASP A 513 25.36 15.23 -13.97
CA ASP A 513 26.40 15.56 -12.99
C ASP A 513 26.90 14.33 -12.22
N LEU A 514 25.99 13.39 -11.94
CA LEU A 514 26.31 12.13 -11.27
C LEU A 514 27.10 11.20 -12.20
N ILE A 515 26.68 11.06 -13.45
CA ILE A 515 27.39 10.26 -14.46
C ILE A 515 28.83 10.75 -14.62
N ALA A 516 29.04 12.07 -14.70
CA ALA A 516 30.38 12.64 -14.86
C ALA A 516 31.35 12.24 -13.73
N ARG A 517 30.82 11.93 -12.54
CA ARG A 517 31.61 11.44 -11.39
C ARG A 517 31.82 9.92 -11.42
N LEU A 518 30.90 9.20 -12.06
CA LEU A 518 30.85 7.74 -12.12
C LEU A 518 31.71 7.16 -13.26
N GLU A 519 31.68 7.79 -14.43
CA GLU A 519 32.18 7.27 -15.71
C GLU A 519 33.62 6.74 -15.64
N SER A 520 34.54 7.48 -15.01
CA SER A 520 35.96 7.11 -14.93
C SER A 520 36.28 6.06 -13.86
N ARG A 521 35.29 5.62 -13.07
CA ARG A 521 35.46 4.68 -11.95
C ARG A 521 34.85 3.31 -12.25
N LEU A 522 33.99 3.19 -13.26
CA LEU A 522 33.40 1.91 -13.67
C LEU A 522 34.48 1.01 -14.26
N THR A 523 34.57 -0.24 -13.79
CA THR A 523 35.53 -1.22 -14.33
C THR A 523 34.91 -2.15 -15.38
N ASP A 524 33.59 -2.32 -15.35
CA ASP A 524 32.84 -3.10 -16.34
C ASP A 524 32.62 -2.30 -17.64
N SER A 525 33.02 -2.88 -18.76
CA SER A 525 33.01 -2.21 -20.07
C SER A 525 31.59 -2.02 -20.64
N ASP A 526 30.63 -2.86 -20.23
CA ASP A 526 29.23 -2.67 -20.59
C ASP A 526 28.66 -1.48 -19.81
N HIS A 527 28.94 -1.35 -18.50
CA HIS A 527 28.53 -0.18 -17.72
C HIS A 527 29.13 1.13 -18.22
N GLN A 528 30.42 1.13 -18.59
CA GLN A 528 31.05 2.31 -19.20
C GLN A 528 30.29 2.74 -20.46
N ARG A 529 29.90 1.77 -21.30
CA ARG A 529 29.12 2.01 -22.51
C ARG A 529 27.70 2.49 -22.22
N GLU A 530 27.03 1.88 -21.26
CA GLU A 530 25.67 2.21 -20.86
C GLU A 530 25.58 3.62 -20.29
N VAL A 531 26.52 4.00 -19.41
CA VAL A 531 26.50 5.32 -18.76
C VAL A 531 26.59 6.46 -19.79
N LEU A 532 27.34 6.27 -20.88
CA LEU A 532 27.43 7.22 -21.99
C LEU A 532 26.07 7.39 -22.69
N TYR A 533 25.35 6.29 -22.92
CA TYR A 533 24.02 6.33 -23.52
C TYR A 533 23.02 7.07 -22.63
N TRP A 534 23.05 6.79 -21.32
CA TRP A 534 22.13 7.43 -20.37
C TRP A 534 22.44 8.90 -20.15
N LYS A 535 23.73 9.29 -20.23
CA LYS A 535 24.13 10.70 -20.27
C LYS A 535 23.55 11.40 -21.49
N ALA A 536 23.66 10.78 -22.65
CA ALA A 536 23.10 11.31 -23.89
C ALA A 536 21.57 11.48 -23.80
N ASP A 537 20.85 10.53 -23.19
CA ASP A 537 19.40 10.62 -23.02
C ASP A 537 18.99 11.79 -22.11
N SER A 538 19.74 12.01 -21.03
CA SER A 538 19.53 13.17 -20.15
C SER A 538 19.85 14.49 -20.86
N LEU A 539 20.94 14.56 -21.63
CA LEU A 539 21.32 15.74 -22.41
C LEU A 539 20.29 16.05 -23.50
N PHE A 540 19.74 15.03 -24.14
CA PHE A 540 18.67 15.17 -25.13
C PHE A 540 17.42 15.79 -24.49
N ALA A 541 17.02 15.31 -23.31
CA ALA A 541 15.88 15.87 -22.56
C ALA A 541 16.12 17.32 -22.09
N LEU A 542 17.37 17.70 -21.84
CA LEU A 542 17.80 19.07 -21.56
C LEU A 542 17.95 19.94 -22.83
N ASN A 543 17.56 19.43 -24.01
CA ASN A 543 17.70 20.08 -25.32
C ASN A 543 19.15 20.39 -25.74
N GLN A 544 20.14 19.72 -25.14
CA GLN A 544 21.54 19.82 -25.52
C GLN A 544 21.86 18.81 -26.63
N TYR A 545 21.20 18.98 -27.77
CA TYR A 545 21.12 17.96 -28.81
C TYR A 545 22.47 17.59 -29.46
N VAL A 546 23.38 18.56 -29.61
CA VAL A 546 24.73 18.30 -30.16
C VAL A 546 25.53 17.41 -29.22
N SER A 547 25.59 17.76 -27.93
CA SER A 547 26.28 16.95 -26.92
C SER A 547 25.61 15.58 -26.73
N ALA A 548 24.28 15.51 -26.81
CA ALA A 548 23.56 14.24 -26.79
C ALA A 548 23.97 13.33 -27.97
N ALA A 549 24.06 13.88 -29.19
CA ALA A 549 24.50 13.14 -30.36
C ALA A 549 25.92 12.58 -30.19
N GLU A 550 26.84 13.40 -29.68
CA GLU A 550 28.22 13.00 -29.38
C GLU A 550 28.26 11.81 -28.41
N TYR A 551 27.59 11.93 -27.26
CA TYR A 551 27.60 10.87 -26.24
C TYR A 551 26.91 9.57 -26.71
N TYR A 552 25.85 9.66 -27.52
CA TYR A 552 25.25 8.47 -28.13
C TYR A 552 26.22 7.79 -29.10
N LEU A 553 26.97 8.54 -29.91
CA LEU A 553 27.97 7.95 -30.81
C LEU A 553 29.14 7.35 -30.03
N SER A 554 29.61 8.03 -28.98
CA SER A 554 30.63 7.47 -28.08
C SER A 554 30.18 6.15 -27.48
N SER A 555 28.93 6.04 -26.99
CA SER A 555 28.35 4.78 -26.52
C SER A 555 28.26 3.71 -27.62
N ALA A 556 27.93 4.11 -28.85
CA ALA A 556 27.89 3.15 -29.95
C ALA A 556 29.26 2.50 -30.20
N LEU A 557 30.33 3.31 -30.14
CA LEU A 557 31.69 2.93 -30.52
C LEU A 557 32.53 2.35 -29.37
N SER A 558 32.07 2.40 -28.12
CA SER A 558 32.86 1.94 -26.96
C SER A 558 33.28 0.47 -27.02
N LEU A 559 32.48 -0.40 -27.65
CA LEU A 559 32.72 -1.85 -27.75
C LEU A 559 32.85 -2.32 -29.21
N GLY A 560 33.76 -1.69 -29.96
CA GLY A 560 34.07 -2.06 -31.34
C GLY A 560 33.36 -1.19 -32.39
N GLN A 561 32.95 -1.77 -33.52
CA GLN A 561 32.40 -0.99 -34.64
C GLN A 561 31.00 -0.38 -34.37
N GLY A 562 30.31 -0.82 -33.31
CA GLY A 562 29.03 -0.25 -32.89
C GLY A 562 27.83 -0.62 -33.76
N TYR A 563 27.83 -1.81 -34.35
CA TYR A 563 26.71 -2.36 -35.14
C TYR A 563 26.04 -3.58 -34.49
N ASP A 564 26.37 -3.89 -33.25
CA ASP A 564 25.57 -4.75 -32.40
C ASP A 564 24.21 -4.06 -32.08
N GLN A 565 23.28 -4.79 -31.45
CA GLN A 565 21.93 -4.26 -31.23
C GLN A 565 21.92 -2.96 -30.41
N TRP A 566 22.83 -2.81 -29.45
CA TRP A 566 23.00 -1.59 -28.67
C TRP A 566 23.55 -0.44 -29.52
N GLY A 567 24.65 -0.68 -30.25
CA GLY A 567 25.30 0.35 -31.07
C GLY A 567 24.41 0.88 -32.19
N GLN A 568 23.61 0.01 -32.81
CA GLN A 568 22.58 0.43 -33.77
C GLN A 568 21.53 1.36 -33.11
N SER A 569 21.09 1.03 -31.90
CA SER A 569 20.12 1.82 -31.15
C SER A 569 20.69 3.19 -30.75
N ALA A 570 21.95 3.22 -30.32
CA ALA A 570 22.67 4.45 -29.96
C ALA A 570 22.88 5.37 -31.17
N ARG A 571 23.34 4.84 -32.31
CA ARG A 571 23.46 5.61 -33.57
C ARG A 571 22.10 6.14 -34.05
N TYR A 572 21.02 5.36 -33.87
CA TYR A 572 19.68 5.83 -34.22
C TYR A 572 19.28 7.06 -33.39
N ARG A 573 19.54 7.02 -32.08
CA ARG A 573 19.27 8.14 -31.16
C ARG A 573 20.19 9.33 -31.43
N ALA A 574 21.45 9.09 -31.78
CA ALA A 574 22.38 10.13 -32.21
C ALA A 574 21.84 10.87 -33.44
N ALA A 575 21.37 10.14 -34.46
CA ALA A 575 20.76 10.74 -35.64
C ALA A 575 19.49 11.53 -35.28
N GLU A 576 18.63 11.03 -34.38
CA GLU A 576 17.48 11.80 -33.88
C GLU A 576 17.90 13.12 -33.21
N ALA A 577 18.96 13.10 -32.39
CA ALA A 577 19.53 14.27 -31.75
C ALA A 577 20.09 15.28 -32.77
N LEU A 578 20.84 14.82 -33.77
CA LEU A 578 21.36 15.68 -34.84
C LEU A 578 20.25 16.36 -35.64
N VAL A 579 19.12 15.67 -35.89
CA VAL A 579 17.94 16.30 -36.51
C VAL A 579 17.40 17.45 -35.65
N GLN A 580 17.27 17.26 -34.33
CA GLN A 580 16.81 18.31 -33.42
C GLN A 580 17.82 19.47 -33.32
N ALA A 581 19.12 19.18 -33.45
CA ALA A 581 20.19 20.17 -33.50
C ALA A 581 20.26 20.96 -34.82
N GLY A 582 19.51 20.56 -35.86
CA GLY A 582 19.56 21.16 -37.20
C GLY A 582 20.69 20.62 -38.09
N LEU A 583 21.46 19.64 -37.64
CA LEU A 583 22.57 18.99 -38.37
C LEU A 583 22.03 17.86 -39.26
N ARG A 584 21.26 18.23 -40.29
CA ARG A 584 20.46 17.29 -41.09
C ARG A 584 21.28 16.38 -41.99
N GLU A 585 22.37 16.89 -42.58
CA GLU A 585 23.24 16.07 -43.45
C GLU A 585 23.94 14.98 -42.63
N ASP A 586 24.45 15.30 -41.44
CA ASP A 586 25.07 14.33 -40.55
C ASP A 586 24.07 13.26 -40.08
N ALA A 587 22.84 13.67 -39.74
CA ALA A 587 21.76 12.76 -39.39
C ALA A 587 21.39 11.82 -40.55
N LYS A 588 21.35 12.35 -41.78
CA LYS A 588 21.08 11.57 -43.00
C LYS A 588 22.16 10.52 -43.23
N SER A 589 23.44 10.89 -43.14
CA SER A 589 24.55 9.95 -43.28
C SER A 589 24.48 8.82 -42.26
N LEU A 590 24.15 9.11 -40.99
CA LEU A 590 23.98 8.08 -39.96
C LEU A 590 22.79 7.14 -40.25
N TYR A 591 21.66 7.66 -40.72
CA TYR A 591 20.51 6.83 -41.07
C TYR A 591 20.77 5.94 -42.30
N GLU A 592 21.48 6.45 -43.30
CA GLU A 592 21.88 5.67 -44.49
C GLU A 592 22.86 4.55 -44.13
N ASP A 593 23.85 4.85 -43.29
CA ASP A 593 24.80 3.87 -42.77
C ASP A 593 24.09 2.78 -41.94
N LEU A 594 23.18 3.17 -41.03
CA LEU A 594 22.35 2.23 -40.29
C LEU A 594 21.47 1.37 -41.20
N LEU A 595 20.87 1.95 -42.24
CA LEU A 595 20.04 1.21 -43.18
C LEU A 595 20.83 0.13 -43.92
N GLY A 596 22.09 0.42 -44.26
CA GLY A 596 23.00 -0.54 -44.91
C GLY A 596 23.48 -1.67 -44.01
N LYS A 597 23.39 -1.53 -42.68
CA LYS A 597 23.90 -2.50 -41.68
C LYS A 597 22.81 -3.21 -40.88
N THR A 598 21.59 -2.67 -40.85
CA THR A 598 20.45 -3.25 -40.12
C THR A 598 19.84 -4.41 -40.91
N GLN A 599 19.73 -5.60 -40.31
CA GLN A 599 19.14 -6.79 -40.95
C GLN A 599 17.62 -6.90 -40.72
N ASP A 600 17.09 -6.27 -39.67
CA ASP A 600 15.66 -6.33 -39.31
C ASP A 600 14.79 -5.49 -40.27
N PRO A 601 13.87 -6.11 -41.04
CA PRO A 601 13.02 -5.40 -42.00
C PRO A 601 12.14 -4.30 -41.39
N ARG A 602 11.69 -4.46 -40.13
CA ARG A 602 10.85 -3.45 -39.46
C ARG A 602 11.68 -2.20 -39.14
N LYS A 603 12.90 -2.37 -38.64
CA LYS A 603 13.83 -1.27 -38.37
C LYS A 603 14.27 -0.59 -39.67
N GLN A 604 14.53 -1.34 -40.74
CA GLN A 604 14.81 -0.78 -42.06
C GLN A 604 13.66 0.09 -42.59
N HIS A 605 12.41 -0.35 -42.42
CA HIS A 605 11.26 0.45 -42.81
C HIS A 605 11.17 1.77 -42.01
N GLN A 606 11.38 1.71 -40.69
CA GLN A 606 11.44 2.90 -39.83
C GLN A 606 12.55 3.87 -40.25
N LEU A 607 13.75 3.37 -40.59
CA LEU A 607 14.87 4.18 -41.09
C LEU A 607 14.53 4.87 -42.41
N LYS A 608 13.93 4.15 -43.38
CA LYS A 608 13.46 4.72 -44.65
C LYS A 608 12.43 5.83 -44.45
N GLN A 609 11.48 5.65 -43.53
CA GLN A 609 10.51 6.70 -43.19
C GLN A 609 11.17 7.94 -42.60
N ARG A 610 12.19 7.79 -41.74
CA ARG A 610 12.94 8.92 -41.17
C ARG A 610 13.73 9.68 -42.23
N LEU A 611 14.42 8.98 -43.13
CA LEU A 611 15.12 9.57 -44.27
C LEU A 611 14.17 10.35 -45.18
N GLN A 612 13.00 9.80 -45.49
CA GLN A 612 12.01 10.52 -46.31
C GLN A 612 11.50 11.79 -45.62
N ARG A 613 11.28 11.76 -44.30
CA ARG A 613 10.87 12.94 -43.52
C ARG A 613 11.93 14.04 -43.50
N LEU A 614 13.22 13.69 -43.57
CA LEU A 614 14.32 14.65 -43.66
C LEU A 614 14.35 15.39 -45.00
N LEU A 615 13.89 14.76 -46.09
CA LEU A 615 13.84 15.34 -47.44
C LEU A 615 12.61 16.25 -47.67
N LEU A 616 11.57 16.12 -46.83
CA LEU A 616 10.30 16.85 -46.96
C LEU A 616 10.22 18.13 -46.09
N LYS A 617 11.24 18.41 -45.28
CA LYS A 617 11.37 19.58 -44.41
C LYS A 617 12.66 20.30 -44.72
#